data_AF-A0A372NS27-F1
#
_entry.id   AF-A0A372NS27-F1
#
_cell.length_a   1.000
_cell.length_b   1.000
_cell.length_c   1.000
_cell.angle_alpha   90.00
_cell.angle_beta   90.00
_cell.angle_gamma   90.00
#
_symmetry.space_group_name_H-M   'P 1'
#
loop_
_entity.id
_entity.type
_entity.pdbx_description
1 polymer ?
#
loop_
_entity_poly.entity_id
_entity_poly.type
_entity_poly.pdbx_seq_one_letter_code
_entity_poly.pdbx_strand_id
1 'polypeptide(L)'
;MVKTEPMSTNPFFLTIIVCVSIICSACQAQNHIKLNVPTNNIDTGVYKQLDKRFKVSAYKAPKHLGGLTPNYPIALGYQVLLDVENEASVQEEDWIEGGFISAARKILVKTPDDYVLINNRLELQKMYAPISTKQEALAYAILNRNGFAVFDDFYKRKKYRFVGKPAVSSVLEKNGHYIVKVFSYVSFGCYHPYYLETVQVDKDGSVKLLSKIKSFYDPADDSMCVD
;
A
#
# COMPACT_ATOMS: atom_id res chain seq x y z
N MET A 1 -53.27 1.16 -76.44
CA MET A 1 -52.47 1.80 -75.37
C MET A 1 -52.16 0.75 -74.32
N VAL A 2 -50.95 0.21 -74.34
CA VAL A 2 -50.40 -0.68 -73.30
C VAL A 2 -49.08 -0.05 -72.91
N LYS A 3 -48.99 0.40 -71.66
CA LYS A 3 -47.81 1.03 -71.06
C LYS A 3 -46.98 -0.09 -70.44
N THR A 4 -45.82 -0.38 -71.00
CA THR A 4 -44.81 -1.24 -70.39
C THR A 4 -43.83 -0.37 -69.62
N GLU A 5 -43.69 -0.63 -68.31
CA GLU A 5 -42.70 0.03 -67.45
C GLU A 5 -41.34 -0.67 -67.55
N PRO A 6 -40.22 0.08 -67.52
CA PRO A 6 -38.89 -0.51 -67.51
C PRO A 6 -38.45 -0.91 -66.10
N MET A 7 -37.92 -2.14 -66.00
CA MET A 7 -37.19 -2.67 -64.85
C MET A 7 -35.93 -1.83 -64.56
N SER A 8 -35.86 -1.27 -63.36
CA SER A 8 -34.66 -0.65 -62.78
C SER A 8 -33.87 -1.70 -62.01
N THR A 9 -32.75 -2.14 -62.60
CA THR A 9 -31.71 -2.91 -61.91
C THR A 9 -30.69 -1.93 -61.37
N ASN A 10 -30.57 -1.82 -60.04
CA ASN A 10 -29.49 -1.06 -59.43
C ASN A 10 -28.49 -2.01 -58.73
N PRO A 11 -27.18 -1.88 -58.99
CA PRO A 11 -26.20 -2.90 -58.69
C PRO A 11 -25.64 -2.78 -57.28
N PHE A 12 -25.25 -3.94 -56.77
CA PHE A 12 -24.22 -4.14 -55.75
C PHE A 12 -23.04 -3.16 -55.88
N PHE A 13 -22.82 -2.35 -54.84
CA PHE A 13 -21.50 -1.88 -54.40
C PHE A 13 -21.57 -1.74 -52.87
N LEU A 14 -21.36 -2.82 -52.12
CA LEU A 14 -20.04 -3.22 -51.63
C LEU A 14 -19.31 -2.07 -50.93
N THR A 15 -19.78 -1.68 -49.73
CA THR A 15 -18.94 -0.96 -48.77
C THR A 15 -18.96 -1.76 -47.45
N ILE A 16 -18.20 -2.85 -47.45
CA ILE A 16 -17.78 -3.53 -46.22
C ILE A 16 -16.76 -2.60 -45.59
N ILE A 17 -17.19 -1.71 -44.68
CA ILE A 17 -16.25 -1.06 -43.76
C ILE A 17 -15.79 -2.17 -42.82
N VAL A 18 -14.63 -2.72 -43.16
CA VAL A 18 -13.83 -3.56 -42.26
C VAL A 18 -13.43 -2.65 -41.09
N CYS A 19 -14.27 -2.57 -40.07
CA CYS A 19 -13.83 -2.17 -38.73
C CYS A 19 -12.88 -3.26 -38.23
N VAL A 20 -11.63 -3.22 -38.70
CA VAL A 20 -10.49 -3.84 -38.02
C VAL A 20 -10.43 -3.15 -36.68
N SER A 21 -11.18 -3.68 -35.73
CA SER A 21 -11.03 -3.38 -34.33
C SER A 21 -9.64 -3.89 -33.99
N ILE A 22 -8.69 -2.96 -34.05
CA ILE A 22 -7.35 -3.13 -33.52
C ILE A 22 -7.55 -3.43 -32.05
N ILE A 23 -7.68 -4.72 -31.73
CA ILE A 23 -7.51 -5.24 -30.38
C ILE A 23 -6.01 -5.09 -30.13
N CYS A 24 -5.57 -3.85 -29.89
CA CYS A 24 -4.38 -3.57 -29.12
C CYS A 24 -4.70 -4.07 -27.72
N SER A 25 -4.58 -5.39 -27.54
CA SER A 25 -4.17 -5.98 -26.27
C SER A 25 -2.83 -5.35 -25.96
N ALA A 26 -2.87 -4.12 -25.43
CA ALA A 26 -1.77 -3.51 -24.74
C ALA A 26 -1.49 -4.46 -23.59
N CYS A 27 -0.58 -5.39 -23.85
CA CYS A 27 0.12 -6.16 -22.87
C CYS A 27 0.82 -5.11 -22.03
N GLN A 28 0.11 -4.54 -21.06
CA GLN A 28 0.67 -3.64 -20.08
C GLN A 28 1.68 -4.49 -19.33
N ALA A 29 2.92 -4.46 -19.81
CA ALA A 29 4.05 -5.04 -19.14
C ALA A 29 3.98 -4.50 -17.72
N GLN A 30 3.61 -5.38 -16.78
CA GLN A 30 3.63 -5.08 -15.37
C GLN A 30 5.09 -4.86 -15.03
N ASN A 31 5.54 -3.62 -15.14
CA ASN A 31 6.89 -3.24 -14.73
C ASN A 31 6.92 -3.40 -13.22
N HIS A 32 7.44 -4.54 -12.78
CA HIS A 32 7.68 -4.83 -11.38
C HIS A 32 8.65 -3.76 -10.86
N ILE A 33 8.14 -2.89 -10.00
CA ILE A 33 8.96 -1.84 -9.38
C ILE A 33 9.89 -2.54 -8.40
N LYS A 34 11.18 -2.48 -8.68
CA LYS A 34 12.19 -2.82 -7.68
C LYS A 34 12.37 -1.63 -6.76
N LEU A 35 11.92 -1.76 -5.51
CA LEU A 35 12.25 -0.81 -4.45
C LEU A 35 13.73 -0.98 -4.07
N ASN A 36 14.61 -0.37 -4.86
CA ASN A 36 16.05 -0.37 -4.60
C ASN A 36 16.49 0.76 -3.66
N VAL A 37 15.56 1.61 -3.21
CA VAL A 37 15.89 2.69 -2.28
C VAL A 37 15.72 2.19 -0.85
N PRO A 38 16.81 2.02 -0.09
CA PRO A 38 16.73 1.57 1.30
C PRO A 38 16.06 2.64 2.15
N THR A 39 15.34 2.21 3.18
CA THR A 39 14.75 3.10 4.18
C THR A 39 15.86 3.84 4.93
N ASN A 40 15.82 5.17 4.89
CA ASN A 40 16.62 6.01 5.76
C ASN A 40 16.05 5.90 7.18
N ASN A 41 16.78 5.27 8.10
CA ASN A 41 16.26 5.05 9.46
C ASN A 41 16.84 6.09 10.43
N ILE A 42 16.05 6.49 11.42
CA ILE A 42 16.58 7.22 12.59
C ILE A 42 17.61 6.32 13.30
N ASP A 43 18.67 6.93 13.82
CA ASP A 43 19.67 6.23 14.63
C ASP A 43 19.01 5.58 15.86
N THR A 44 19.19 4.27 16.02
CA THR A 44 18.67 3.52 17.17
C THR A 44 19.25 4.01 18.51
N GLY A 45 20.42 4.64 18.50
CA GLY A 45 21.06 5.21 19.69
C GLY A 45 20.23 6.30 20.39
N VAL A 46 19.31 6.96 19.67
CA VAL A 46 18.44 8.01 20.24
C VAL A 46 17.07 7.50 20.68
N TYR A 47 16.73 6.23 20.47
CA TYR A 47 15.35 5.74 20.68
C TYR A 47 14.87 5.94 22.11
N LYS A 48 15.68 5.62 23.12
CA LYS A 48 15.31 5.82 24.54
C LYS A 48 14.94 7.29 24.85
N GLN A 49 15.57 8.25 24.19
CA GLN A 49 15.24 9.67 24.34
C GLN A 49 13.91 9.99 23.68
N LEU A 50 13.68 9.48 22.47
CA LEU A 50 12.43 9.67 21.72
C LEU A 50 11.25 9.01 22.44
N ASP A 51 11.45 7.81 22.99
CA ASP A 51 10.46 7.08 23.75
C ASP A 51 9.98 7.90 24.96
N LYS A 52 10.93 8.48 25.71
CA LYS A 52 10.61 9.35 26.83
C LYS A 52 9.91 10.65 26.39
N ARG A 53 10.38 11.27 25.31
CA ARG A 53 9.87 12.56 24.82
C ARG A 53 8.45 12.43 24.28
N PHE A 54 8.20 11.42 23.46
CA PHE A 54 6.95 11.23 22.73
C PHE A 54 6.02 10.21 23.36
N LYS A 55 6.44 9.54 24.45
CA LYS A 55 5.70 8.45 25.11
C LYS A 55 5.37 7.32 24.14
N VAL A 56 6.35 6.91 23.35
CA VAL A 56 6.24 5.85 22.35
C VAL A 56 7.28 4.77 22.61
N SER A 57 7.06 3.57 22.08
CA SER A 57 8.07 2.53 21.99
C SER A 57 8.58 2.48 20.55
N ALA A 58 9.68 3.19 20.26
CA ALA A 58 10.23 3.30 18.92
C ALA A 58 10.99 2.04 18.47
N TYR A 59 10.84 1.69 17.20
CA TYR A 59 11.54 0.59 16.55
C TYR A 59 11.92 0.94 15.11
N LYS A 60 12.85 0.16 14.56
CA LYS A 60 13.38 0.38 13.21
C LYS A 60 12.28 0.21 12.17
N ALA A 61 12.19 1.15 11.24
CA ALA A 61 11.24 1.06 10.16
C ALA A 61 11.63 -0.06 9.16
N PRO A 62 10.65 -0.74 8.54
CA PRO A 62 10.92 -1.83 7.62
C PRO A 62 11.70 -1.33 6.40
N LYS A 63 12.33 -2.28 5.70
CA LYS A 63 12.89 -2.03 4.37
C LYS A 63 11.74 -1.59 3.45
N HIS A 64 12.04 -0.76 2.45
CA HIS A 64 11.10 -0.30 1.40
C HIS A 64 10.32 1.00 1.64
N LEU A 65 10.74 1.83 2.60
CA LEU A 65 10.20 3.19 2.77
C LEU A 65 11.09 4.28 2.15
N GLY A 66 12.25 3.93 1.59
CA GLY A 66 13.18 4.90 0.99
C GLY A 66 12.64 5.63 -0.25
N GLY A 67 11.51 5.20 -0.80
CA GLY A 67 10.85 5.88 -1.92
C GLY A 67 10.07 7.13 -1.53
N LEU A 68 9.89 7.41 -0.23
CA LEU A 68 9.19 8.61 0.25
C LEU A 68 9.97 9.87 -0.13
N THR A 69 9.25 10.91 -0.54
CA THR A 69 9.81 12.24 -0.77
C THR A 69 9.07 13.25 0.13
N PRO A 70 9.78 14.00 0.99
CA PRO A 70 11.22 13.93 1.27
C PRO A 70 11.66 12.61 1.95
N ASN A 71 12.87 12.12 1.65
CA ASN A 71 13.40 10.87 2.24
C ASN A 71 14.05 11.09 3.62
N TYR A 72 13.25 11.62 4.55
CA TYR A 72 13.70 11.85 5.93
C TYR A 72 13.97 10.54 6.68
N PRO A 73 14.93 10.52 7.63
CA PRO A 73 15.09 9.39 8.52
C PRO A 73 13.80 9.12 9.30
N ILE A 74 13.35 7.86 9.29
CA ILE A 74 12.09 7.43 9.88
C ILE A 74 12.29 6.31 10.91
N ALA A 75 11.48 6.32 11.96
CA ALA A 75 11.24 5.19 12.85
C ALA A 75 9.73 4.98 13.00
N LEU A 76 9.34 3.75 13.31
CA LEU A 76 7.97 3.43 13.68
C LEU A 76 7.88 3.30 15.20
N GLY A 77 6.69 3.37 15.76
CA GLY A 77 6.49 3.16 17.18
C GLY A 77 5.05 2.80 17.51
N TYR A 78 4.85 2.44 18.77
CA TYR A 78 3.53 2.20 19.35
C TYR A 78 3.38 2.99 20.65
N GLN A 79 2.17 3.50 20.91
CA GLN A 79 1.78 4.12 22.17
C GLN A 79 0.63 3.31 22.78
N VAL A 80 0.83 2.77 23.98
CA VAL A 80 -0.20 2.00 24.70
C VAL A 80 -1.37 2.91 25.09
N LEU A 81 -2.61 2.44 24.92
CA LEU A 81 -3.84 3.21 25.19
C LEU A 81 -4.43 2.99 26.58
N LEU A 82 -3.91 2.03 27.36
CA LEU A 82 -4.37 1.74 28.73
C LEU A 82 -3.98 2.79 29.78
N ASP A 83 -3.26 3.84 29.39
CA ASP A 83 -2.79 4.86 30.31
C ASP A 83 -3.90 5.87 30.60
N VAL A 84 -4.68 5.61 31.66
CA VAL A 84 -5.83 6.42 32.11
C VAL A 84 -5.47 7.88 32.44
N GLU A 85 -4.18 8.17 32.65
CA GLU A 85 -3.67 9.52 32.92
C GLU A 85 -3.28 10.29 31.65
N ASN A 86 -3.11 9.58 30.52
CA ASN A 86 -2.75 10.17 29.24
C ASN A 86 -3.93 9.98 28.29
N GLU A 87 -4.68 11.04 28.03
CA GLU A 87 -5.61 11.07 26.89
C GLU A 87 -4.82 10.65 25.64
N ALA A 88 -5.02 9.42 25.19
CA ALA A 88 -4.36 8.95 24.00
C ALA A 88 -4.88 9.82 22.86
N SER A 89 -3.99 10.62 22.27
CA SER A 89 -4.32 11.57 21.19
C SER A 89 -4.50 10.84 19.85
N VAL A 90 -5.23 9.73 19.85
CA VAL A 90 -5.43 8.88 18.69
C VAL A 90 -6.76 9.26 18.08
N GLN A 91 -6.68 9.89 16.91
CA GLN A 91 -7.87 10.39 16.22
C GLN A 91 -8.43 9.39 15.20
N GLU A 92 -7.71 8.28 14.94
CA GLU A 92 -8.09 7.29 13.93
C GLU A 92 -8.06 5.86 14.49
N GLU A 93 -9.24 5.22 14.54
CA GLU A 93 -9.42 3.82 15.00
C GLU A 93 -8.56 2.84 14.19
N ASP A 94 -8.43 3.09 12.89
CA ASP A 94 -7.64 2.29 11.94
C ASP A 94 -6.11 2.31 12.21
N TRP A 95 -5.63 3.11 13.17
CA TRP A 95 -4.24 3.13 13.63
C TRP A 95 -4.06 2.44 15.00
N ILE A 96 -5.16 1.94 15.57
CA ILE A 96 -5.16 1.15 16.79
C ILE A 96 -4.95 -0.32 16.41
N GLU A 97 -3.95 -0.92 17.03
CA GLU A 97 -3.60 -2.34 16.91
C GLU A 97 -3.45 -2.92 18.32
N GLY A 98 -3.54 -4.24 18.47
CA GLY A 98 -3.52 -4.91 19.78
C GLY A 98 -4.73 -5.80 19.98
N GLY A 99 -4.60 -6.86 20.76
CA GLY A 99 -5.74 -7.54 21.38
C GLY A 99 -6.01 -6.93 22.75
N PHE A 100 -5.65 -7.62 23.83
CA PHE A 100 -5.97 -7.19 25.20
C PHE A 100 -5.43 -5.80 25.56
N ILE A 101 -4.21 -5.49 25.10
CA ILE A 101 -3.61 -4.17 25.27
C ILE A 101 -3.60 -3.46 23.92
N SER A 102 -4.53 -2.53 23.72
CA SER A 102 -4.55 -1.70 22.54
C SER A 102 -3.41 -0.69 22.56
N ALA A 103 -2.76 -0.51 21.42
CA ALA A 103 -1.73 0.47 21.17
C ALA A 103 -2.00 1.20 19.86
N ALA A 104 -1.75 2.49 19.83
CA ALA A 104 -1.78 3.24 18.59
C ALA A 104 -0.42 3.28 17.94
N ARG A 105 -0.42 3.02 16.64
CA ARG A 105 0.74 3.19 15.79
C ARG A 105 1.18 4.64 15.75
N LYS A 106 2.48 4.84 15.69
CA LYS A 106 3.16 6.15 15.63
C LYS A 106 4.26 6.12 14.59
N ILE A 107 4.53 7.26 13.99
CA ILE A 107 5.63 7.42 13.05
C ILE A 107 6.48 8.61 13.51
N LEU A 108 7.76 8.37 13.71
CA LEU A 108 8.74 9.39 14.06
C LEU A 108 9.55 9.73 12.83
N VAL A 109 9.64 11.02 12.51
CA VAL A 109 10.41 11.51 11.36
C VAL A 109 11.43 12.54 11.84
N LYS A 110 12.69 12.40 11.43
CA LYS A 110 13.74 13.39 11.71
C LYS A 110 13.81 14.40 10.57
N THR A 111 13.34 15.62 10.81
CA THR A 111 13.50 16.76 9.90
C THR A 111 14.85 17.46 10.18
N PRO A 112 15.28 18.43 9.34
CA PRO A 112 16.47 19.23 9.64
C PRO A 112 16.41 19.86 11.04
N ASP A 113 15.24 20.38 11.42
CA ASP A 113 15.07 21.14 12.66
C ASP A 113 14.90 20.25 13.90
N ASP A 114 14.07 19.20 13.82
CA ASP A 114 13.70 18.40 15.00
C ASP A 114 13.12 17.02 14.63
N TYR A 115 12.67 16.28 15.62
CA TYR A 115 11.84 15.09 15.47
C TYR A 115 10.37 15.47 15.47
N VAL A 116 9.63 14.96 14.49
CA VAL A 116 8.18 15.13 14.36
C VAL A 116 7.52 13.78 14.61
N LEU A 117 6.50 13.79 15.47
CA LEU A 117 5.62 12.66 15.68
C LEU A 117 4.40 12.83 14.79
N ILE A 118 4.19 11.88 13.89
CA ILE A 118 2.97 11.78 13.07
C ILE A 118 2.02 10.81 13.78
N ASN A 119 0.83 11.31 14.09
CA ASN A 119 -0.17 10.65 14.92
C ASN A 119 -1.40 10.15 14.16
N ASN A 120 -1.56 10.56 12.90
CA ASN A 120 -2.73 10.25 12.08
C ASN A 120 -2.39 10.35 10.58
N ARG A 121 -3.32 9.93 9.72
CA ARG A 121 -3.13 9.96 8.25
C ARG A 121 -3.12 11.37 7.69
N LEU A 122 -3.82 12.31 8.32
CA LEU A 122 -3.82 13.71 7.86
C LEU A 122 -2.43 14.35 8.03
N GLU A 123 -1.76 14.10 9.15
CA GLU A 123 -0.37 14.54 9.36
C GLU A 123 0.60 13.83 8.40
N LEU A 124 0.38 12.54 8.16
CA LEU A 124 1.16 11.79 7.18
C LEU A 124 1.01 12.38 5.77
N GLN A 125 -0.23 12.70 5.38
CA GLN A 125 -0.57 13.34 4.12
C GLN A 125 0.08 14.71 3.99
N LYS A 126 -0.02 15.56 5.02
CA LYS A 126 0.63 16.88 5.05
C LYS A 126 2.15 16.80 4.88
N MET A 127 2.78 15.74 5.37
CA MET A 127 4.23 15.59 5.31
C MET A 127 4.75 15.11 3.95
N TYR A 128 4.05 14.20 3.29
CA TYR A 128 4.56 13.49 2.11
C TYR A 128 3.77 13.77 0.82
N ALA A 129 2.64 14.49 0.87
CA ALA A 129 2.00 14.97 -0.34
C ALA A 129 2.76 16.18 -0.93
N PRO A 130 2.75 16.37 -2.26
CA PRO A 130 2.06 15.56 -3.26
C PRO A 130 2.84 14.30 -3.70
N ILE A 131 2.12 13.18 -3.86
CA ILE A 131 2.68 11.91 -4.32
C ILE A 131 2.90 11.97 -5.83
N SER A 132 4.16 11.93 -6.26
CA SER A 132 4.55 12.26 -7.64
C SER A 132 5.10 11.08 -8.44
N THR A 133 5.55 10.02 -7.77
CA THR A 133 6.13 8.84 -8.44
C THR A 133 5.49 7.53 -8.00
N LYS A 134 5.64 6.48 -8.81
CA LYS A 134 5.16 5.13 -8.45
C LYS A 134 5.90 4.56 -7.24
N GLN A 135 7.20 4.83 -7.14
CA GLN A 135 8.04 4.39 -6.02
C GLN A 135 7.58 5.03 -4.71
N GLU A 136 7.30 6.33 -4.76
CA GLU A 136 6.74 7.09 -3.65
C GLU A 136 5.36 6.59 -3.26
N ALA A 137 4.47 6.36 -4.23
CA ALA A 137 3.13 5.81 -3.98
C ALA A 137 3.19 4.44 -3.27
N LEU A 138 4.14 3.58 -3.64
CA LEU A 138 4.35 2.29 -2.97
C LEU A 138 4.82 2.48 -1.53
N ALA A 139 5.86 3.28 -1.31
CA ALA A 139 6.40 3.55 0.03
C ALA A 139 5.34 4.22 0.94
N TYR A 140 4.60 5.18 0.38
CA TYR A 140 3.51 5.88 1.06
C TYR A 140 2.35 4.95 1.42
N ALA A 141 1.92 4.06 0.50
CA ALA A 141 0.90 3.07 0.80
C ALA A 141 1.31 2.09 1.90
N ILE A 142 2.56 1.60 1.87
CA ILE A 142 3.16 0.76 2.91
C ILE A 142 3.07 1.48 4.26
N LEU A 143 3.53 2.74 4.30
CA LEU A 143 3.51 3.53 5.51
C LEU A 143 2.10 3.89 5.98
N ASN A 144 1.15 4.17 5.09
CA ASN A 144 -0.22 4.54 5.45
C ASN A 144 -1.04 3.35 6.00
N ARG A 145 -0.82 2.16 5.45
CA ARG A 145 -1.60 0.94 5.76
C ARG A 145 -0.94 -0.02 6.76
N ASN A 146 0.19 0.38 7.35
CA ASN A 146 1.07 -0.49 8.14
C ASN A 146 1.40 -1.81 7.40
N GLY A 147 1.63 -1.69 6.09
CA GLY A 147 1.87 -2.83 5.22
C GLY A 147 3.36 -3.15 5.07
N PHE A 148 3.63 -4.03 4.13
CA PHE A 148 4.97 -4.34 3.63
C PHE A 148 4.91 -4.70 2.15
N ALA A 149 6.09 -4.70 1.51
CA ALA A 149 6.23 -5.12 0.11
C ALA A 149 6.67 -6.58 0.01
N VAL A 150 6.12 -7.29 -0.97
CA VAL A 150 6.51 -8.65 -1.34
C VAL A 150 6.97 -8.66 -2.79
N PHE A 151 8.17 -9.19 -3.05
CA PHE A 151 8.74 -9.31 -4.40
C PHE A 151 9.05 -10.78 -4.73
N ASP A 152 9.45 -11.06 -5.97
CA ASP A 152 9.61 -12.43 -6.48
C ASP A 152 10.57 -13.31 -5.66
N ASP A 153 11.53 -12.71 -4.95
CA ASP A 153 12.51 -13.40 -4.12
C ASP A 153 12.00 -13.74 -2.70
N PHE A 154 10.86 -13.17 -2.30
CA PHE A 154 10.22 -13.46 -1.01
C PHE A 154 9.77 -14.93 -0.93
N TYR A 155 9.14 -15.41 -2.01
CA TYR A 155 8.59 -16.77 -2.06
C TYR A 155 9.63 -17.87 -2.22
N LYS A 156 10.87 -17.53 -2.60
CA LYS A 156 11.96 -18.50 -2.73
C LYS A 156 12.54 -18.96 -1.40
N ARG A 157 12.33 -18.19 -0.33
CA ARG A 157 13.05 -18.33 0.94
C ARG A 157 12.24 -18.93 2.08
N LYS A 158 10.93 -19.06 1.92
CA LYS A 158 10.02 -19.38 3.03
C LYS A 158 8.96 -20.38 2.60
N LYS A 159 8.65 -21.31 3.51
CA LYS A 159 7.63 -22.34 3.33
C LYS A 159 6.25 -21.78 3.65
N TYR A 160 5.74 -20.87 2.83
CA TYR A 160 4.39 -20.32 3.01
C TYR A 160 3.30 -21.26 2.48
N ARG A 161 2.12 -21.25 3.10
CA ARG A 161 0.91 -21.87 2.54
C ARG A 161 0.05 -20.81 1.86
N PHE A 162 -0.20 -20.99 0.57
CA PHE A 162 -0.92 -20.02 -0.25
C PHE A 162 -2.40 -20.37 -0.36
N VAL A 163 -3.25 -19.34 -0.33
CA VAL A 163 -4.71 -19.46 -0.54
C VAL A 163 -5.06 -19.36 -2.03
N GLY A 164 -4.08 -19.02 -2.88
CA GLY A 164 -4.23 -18.92 -4.33
C GLY A 164 -2.89 -18.72 -5.02
N LYS A 165 -2.89 -18.14 -6.23
CA LYS A 165 -1.66 -17.80 -6.94
C LYS A 165 -0.87 -16.73 -6.15
N PRO A 166 0.43 -16.94 -5.87
CA PRO A 166 1.25 -15.91 -5.24
C PRO A 166 1.23 -14.61 -6.05
N ALA A 167 1.09 -13.49 -5.35
CA ALA A 167 1.06 -12.15 -5.93
C ALA A 167 2.27 -11.37 -5.45
N VAL A 168 2.67 -10.33 -6.15
CA VAL A 168 3.75 -9.44 -5.68
C VAL A 168 3.22 -8.02 -5.57
N SER A 169 3.91 -7.22 -4.77
CA SER A 169 3.68 -5.79 -4.70
C SER A 169 3.95 -5.14 -6.04
N SER A 170 3.09 -4.20 -6.40
CA SER A 170 3.17 -3.51 -7.67
C SER A 170 2.47 -2.16 -7.59
N VAL A 171 2.78 -1.28 -8.54
CA VAL A 171 2.07 -0.01 -8.72
C VAL A 171 1.73 0.17 -10.18
N LEU A 172 0.46 0.47 -10.43
CA LEU A 172 -0.03 0.91 -11.72
C LEU A 172 -0.48 2.36 -11.59
N GLU A 173 -0.04 3.24 -12.49
CA GLU A 173 -0.59 4.59 -12.58
C GLU A 173 -1.75 4.56 -13.57
N LYS A 174 -2.90 5.10 -13.17
CA LYS A 174 -4.13 5.10 -13.97
C LYS A 174 -4.93 6.34 -13.62
N ASN A 175 -5.42 7.07 -14.63
CA ASN A 175 -6.33 8.21 -14.46
C ASN A 175 -5.87 9.23 -13.39
N GLY A 176 -4.57 9.54 -13.34
CA GLY A 176 -4.02 10.53 -12.40
C GLY A 176 -3.78 10.01 -10.97
N HIS A 177 -4.07 8.75 -10.65
CA HIS A 177 -3.80 8.15 -9.35
C HIS A 177 -2.97 6.87 -9.49
N TYR A 178 -2.57 6.29 -8.35
CA TYR A 178 -1.81 5.05 -8.28
C TYR A 178 -2.66 3.93 -7.68
N ILE A 179 -2.71 2.79 -8.37
CA ILE A 179 -3.24 1.54 -7.84
C ILE A 179 -2.07 0.72 -7.33
N VAL A 180 -1.97 0.60 -6.01
CA VAL A 180 -0.86 -0.02 -5.31
C VAL A 180 -1.31 -1.34 -4.70
N LYS A 181 -0.48 -2.38 -4.87
CA LYS A 181 -0.63 -3.66 -4.17
C LYS A 181 0.39 -3.76 -3.05
N VAL A 182 -0.09 -3.83 -1.81
CA VAL A 182 0.73 -4.02 -0.59
C VAL A 182 0.23 -5.24 0.17
N PHE A 183 1.04 -5.72 1.09
CA PHE A 183 0.65 -6.81 1.98
C PHE A 183 0.47 -6.29 3.40
N SER A 184 -0.50 -6.83 4.12
CA SER A 184 -0.68 -6.61 5.56
C SER A 184 -0.70 -7.94 6.29
N TYR A 185 -0.40 -7.90 7.58
CA TYR A 185 -0.35 -9.07 8.46
C TYR A 185 -1.25 -8.83 9.67
N VAL A 186 -1.95 -9.86 10.10
CA VAL A 186 -2.73 -9.83 11.33
C VAL A 186 -1.92 -10.51 12.42
N SER A 187 -1.35 -9.71 13.32
CA SER A 187 -0.46 -10.19 14.39
C SER A 187 -1.19 -10.68 15.64
N PHE A 188 -2.49 -10.43 15.79
CA PHE A 188 -3.28 -10.77 16.97
C PHE A 188 -4.36 -11.81 16.65
N GLY A 189 -4.77 -12.57 17.66
CA GLY A 189 -5.62 -13.75 17.58
C GLY A 189 -4.84 -15.05 17.48
N CYS A 190 -5.54 -16.16 17.26
CA CYS A 190 -4.94 -17.49 17.00
C CYS A 190 -4.74 -17.79 15.52
N TYR A 191 -4.93 -16.77 14.68
CA TYR A 191 -4.88 -16.93 13.25
C TYR A 191 -4.22 -15.71 12.65
N HIS A 192 -3.06 -15.94 12.03
CA HIS A 192 -2.16 -14.88 11.58
C HIS A 192 -2.02 -14.85 10.04
N PRO A 193 -3.11 -14.56 9.31
CA PRO A 193 -3.08 -14.48 7.86
C PRO A 193 -2.31 -13.25 7.38
N TYR A 194 -1.71 -13.41 6.22
CA TYR A 194 -1.26 -12.31 5.39
C TYR A 194 -2.33 -11.99 4.34
N TYR A 195 -2.62 -10.70 4.17
CA TYR A 195 -3.56 -10.20 3.16
C TYR A 195 -2.82 -9.45 2.07
N LEU A 196 -3.31 -9.59 0.83
CA LEU A 196 -3.02 -8.68 -0.25
C LEU A 196 -4.07 -7.56 -0.22
N GLU A 197 -3.61 -6.33 -0.03
CA GLU A 197 -4.42 -5.12 -0.10
C GLU A 197 -4.16 -4.41 -1.43
N THR A 198 -5.23 -4.10 -2.15
CA THR A 198 -5.17 -3.18 -3.30
C THR A 198 -5.71 -1.84 -2.85
N VAL A 199 -4.89 -0.80 -2.94
CA VAL A 199 -5.23 0.56 -2.53
C VAL A 199 -5.08 1.54 -3.67
N GLN A 200 -5.93 2.54 -3.70
CA GLN A 200 -5.75 3.75 -4.50
C GLN A 200 -4.99 4.77 -3.66
N VAL A 201 -3.95 5.37 -4.24
CA VAL A 201 -3.21 6.50 -3.68
C VAL A 201 -3.33 7.66 -4.66
N ASP A 202 -3.97 8.73 -4.22
CA ASP A 202 -4.13 9.95 -5.00
C ASP A 202 -2.92 10.88 -4.82
N LYS A 203 -2.75 11.81 -5.76
CA LYS A 203 -1.60 12.76 -5.75
C LYS A 203 -1.61 13.66 -4.52
N ASP A 204 -2.76 13.92 -3.94
CA ASP A 204 -2.90 14.69 -2.72
C ASP A 204 -2.51 13.90 -1.45
N GLY A 205 -2.18 12.61 -1.59
CA GLY A 205 -1.85 11.72 -0.48
C GLY A 205 -3.05 11.09 0.21
N SER A 206 -4.27 11.27 -0.30
CA SER A 206 -5.42 10.48 0.16
C SER A 206 -5.28 9.02 -0.29
N VAL A 207 -5.76 8.10 0.56
CA VAL A 207 -5.64 6.64 0.36
C VAL A 207 -6.99 5.98 0.53
N LYS A 208 -7.37 5.12 -0.42
CA LYS A 208 -8.61 4.35 -0.37
C LYS A 208 -8.33 2.86 -0.55
N LEU A 209 -8.81 2.04 0.37
CA LEU A 209 -8.78 0.58 0.22
C LEU A 209 -9.81 0.16 -0.84
N LEU A 210 -9.36 -0.55 -1.87
CA LEU A 210 -10.21 -1.06 -2.95
C LEU A 210 -10.57 -2.53 -2.73
N SER A 211 -9.62 -3.33 -2.26
CA SER A 211 -9.84 -4.73 -1.91
C SER A 211 -8.83 -5.22 -0.89
N LYS A 212 -9.26 -6.20 -0.09
CA LYS A 212 -8.41 -6.93 0.87
C LYS A 212 -8.73 -8.41 0.74
N ILE A 213 -7.79 -9.17 0.22
CA ILE A 213 -7.96 -10.61 0.02
C ILE A 213 -6.87 -11.37 0.76
N LYS A 214 -7.28 -12.47 1.38
CA LYS A 214 -6.39 -13.37 2.09
C LYS A 214 -5.41 -14.00 1.08
N SER A 215 -4.11 -13.96 1.38
CA SER A 215 -3.07 -14.35 0.42
C SER A 215 -2.34 -15.62 0.85
N PHE A 216 -1.71 -15.62 2.03
CA PHE A 216 -0.92 -16.75 2.50
C PHE A 216 -0.81 -16.79 4.04
N TYR A 217 -0.25 -17.88 4.56
CA TYR A 217 0.08 -18.09 5.98
C TYR A 217 1.53 -18.54 6.11
N ASP A 218 2.17 -18.12 7.20
CA ASP A 218 3.40 -18.72 7.68
C ASP A 218 3.06 -19.91 8.59
N PRO A 219 3.41 -21.16 8.23
CA PRO A 219 3.19 -22.31 9.11
C PRO A 219 3.92 -22.21 10.46
N ALA A 220 4.94 -21.34 10.56
CA ALA A 220 5.57 -21.04 11.84
C ALA A 220 4.59 -20.39 12.85
N ASP A 221 3.49 -19.81 12.35
CA ASP A 221 2.50 -19.09 13.16
C ASP A 221 1.30 -19.98 13.57
N ASP A 222 1.22 -21.23 13.12
CA ASP A 222 0.02 -22.08 13.27
C ASP A 222 -0.38 -22.42 14.71
N SER A 223 0.57 -22.35 15.63
CA SER A 223 0.36 -22.64 17.05
C SER A 223 0.52 -21.39 17.92
N MET A 224 0.62 -20.21 17.29
CA MET A 224 0.66 -18.95 18.01
C MET A 224 -0.76 -18.44 18.23
N CYS A 225 -1.06 -18.11 19.48
CA CYS A 225 -2.18 -17.27 19.86
C CYS A 225 -1.59 -16.06 20.55
N VAL A 226 -1.75 -14.89 19.93
CA VAL A 226 -1.27 -13.63 20.47
C VAL A 226 -2.48 -12.79 20.85
N ASP A 227 -2.56 -12.42 22.12
CA ASP A 227 -3.54 -11.45 22.63
C ASP A 227 -2.88 -10.08 22.75
#